data_AF-A0A950JGY4-F1
#
_entry.id   AF-A0A950JGY4-F1
#
_cell.length_a   1.000
_cell.length_b   1.000
_cell.length_c   1.000
_cell.angle_alpha   90.00
_cell.angle_beta   90.00
_cell.angle_gamma   90.00
#
_symmetry.space_group_name_H-M   'P 1'
#
loop_
_entity.id
_entity.type
_entity.pdbx_description
1 polymer ?
#
loop_
_entity_poly.entity_id
_entity_poly.type
_entity_poly.pdbx_seq_one_letter_code
_entity_poly.pdbx_strand_id
1 'polypeptide(L)'
;EVWDQRVGEVQRGGIEALADAVMERWFTAQFRAARSAELAGMRAMLTRTSRQGYLAACGALKRADLRPYAGRIQAPTLCLVGDQDGSTPPALVKETAALIPGSRFEIIEGAGHLPNVEKPEIVAKLVAEHAGRAAS
;
A
#
# COMPACT_ATOMS: atom_id res chain seq x y z
N GLU A 1 3.79 -15.03 -11.24
CA GLU A 1 4.16 -15.79 -10.03
C GLU A 1 3.37 -15.36 -8.79
N VAL A 2 3.70 -14.24 -8.10
CA VAL A 2 2.97 -13.81 -6.86
C VAL A 2 1.46 -13.61 -7.08
N TRP A 3 1.06 -12.97 -8.18
CA TRP A 3 -0.36 -12.75 -8.49
C TRP A 3 -1.10 -14.04 -8.86
N ASP A 4 -0.41 -15.00 -9.49
CA ASP A 4 -1.01 -16.28 -9.88
C ASP A 4 -1.26 -17.15 -8.66
N GLN A 5 -0.33 -17.15 -7.71
CA GLN A 5 -0.51 -17.79 -6.40
C GLN A 5 -1.72 -17.18 -5.67
N ARG A 6 -1.77 -15.84 -5.53
CA ARG A 6 -2.90 -15.14 -4.88
C ARG A 6 -4.24 -15.47 -5.53
N VAL A 7 -4.29 -15.50 -6.86
CA VAL A 7 -5.50 -15.87 -7.60
C VAL A 7 -5.92 -17.30 -7.28
N GLY A 8 -4.98 -18.26 -7.27
CA GLY A 8 -5.26 -19.66 -6.95
C GLY A 8 -5.72 -19.87 -5.50
N GLU A 9 -5.17 -19.13 -4.54
CA GLU A 9 -5.61 -19.15 -3.14
C GLU A 9 -7.05 -18.62 -2.99
N VAL A 10 -7.36 -17.49 -3.64
CA VAL A 10 -8.71 -16.89 -3.60
C VAL A 10 -9.74 -17.75 -4.33
N GLN A 11 -9.35 -18.42 -5.41
CA GLN A 11 -10.24 -19.35 -6.12
C GLN A 11 -10.61 -20.56 -5.27
N ARG A 12 -9.68 -21.08 -4.46
CA ARG A 12 -9.89 -22.26 -3.60
C ARG A 12 -10.59 -21.92 -2.28
N GLY A 13 -10.14 -20.87 -1.58
CA GLY A 13 -10.53 -20.58 -0.19
C GLY A 13 -11.23 -19.24 0.00
N GLY A 14 -11.51 -18.51 -1.08
CA GLY A 14 -12.02 -17.13 -0.98
C GLY A 14 -10.97 -16.16 -0.42
N ILE A 15 -11.39 -14.93 -0.14
CA ILE A 15 -10.48 -13.88 0.38
C ILE A 15 -10.07 -14.17 1.83
N GLU A 16 -10.92 -14.86 2.59
CA GLU A 16 -10.65 -15.27 3.98
C GLU A 16 -9.31 -16.02 4.11
N ALA A 17 -8.98 -16.88 3.13
CA ALA A 17 -7.74 -17.64 3.11
C ALA A 17 -6.46 -16.77 3.04
N LEU A 18 -6.58 -15.51 2.62
CA LEU A 18 -5.46 -14.56 2.56
C LEU A 18 -5.37 -13.66 3.78
N ALA A 19 -6.40 -13.64 4.64
CA ALA A 19 -6.62 -12.54 5.58
C ALA A 19 -5.45 -12.36 6.54
N ASP A 20 -5.01 -13.42 7.18
CA ASP A 20 -3.98 -13.35 8.22
C ASP A 20 -2.61 -12.95 7.64
N ALA A 21 -2.23 -13.55 6.51
CA ALA A 21 -1.01 -13.19 5.78
C ALA A 21 -1.05 -11.73 5.28
N VAL A 22 -2.21 -11.24 4.86
CA VAL A 22 -2.37 -9.83 4.46
C VAL A 22 -2.27 -8.90 5.67
N MET A 23 -2.87 -9.23 6.82
CA MET A 23 -2.74 -8.43 8.04
C MET A 23 -1.29 -8.36 8.52
N GLU A 24 -0.57 -9.49 8.48
CA GLU A 24 0.86 -9.53 8.82
C GLU A 24 1.70 -8.67 7.89
N ARG A 25 1.41 -8.72 6.58
CA ARG A 25 2.13 -7.96 5.56
C ARG A 25 1.78 -6.47 5.56
N TRP A 26 0.57 -6.11 5.97
CA TRP A 26 0.08 -4.72 5.92
C TRP A 26 0.45 -3.88 7.13
N PHE A 27 0.53 -4.48 8.31
CA PHE A 27 0.66 -3.74 9.56
C PHE A 27 1.90 -4.14 10.34
N THR A 28 2.48 -3.20 11.09
CA THR A 28 3.59 -3.52 12.01
C THR A 28 3.17 -4.52 13.08
N ALA A 29 4.14 -5.25 13.64
CA ALA A 29 3.88 -6.13 14.78
C ALA A 29 3.29 -5.35 15.98
N GLN A 30 3.77 -4.12 16.20
CA GLN A 30 3.26 -3.23 17.24
C GLN A 30 1.78 -2.89 17.04
N PHE A 31 1.37 -2.52 15.82
CA PHE A 31 -0.03 -2.24 15.51
C PHE A 31 -0.91 -3.47 15.75
N ARG A 32 -0.47 -4.65 15.27
CA ARG A 32 -1.23 -5.89 15.45
C ARG A 32 -1.43 -6.25 16.92
N ALA A 33 -0.45 -5.95 17.77
CA ALA A 33 -0.54 -6.20 19.21
C ALA A 33 -1.37 -5.15 19.97
N ALA A 34 -1.25 -3.87 19.61
CA ALA A 34 -1.80 -2.77 20.40
C ALA A 34 -3.19 -2.30 19.94
N ARG A 35 -3.57 -2.50 18.68
CA ARG A 35 -4.77 -1.92 18.06
C ARG A 35 -5.69 -3.01 17.49
N SER A 36 -6.02 -4.00 18.31
CA SER A 36 -6.74 -5.22 17.89
C SER A 36 -8.13 -4.95 17.29
N ALA A 37 -8.88 -3.97 17.81
CA ALA A 37 -10.20 -3.60 17.28
C ALA A 37 -10.10 -3.03 15.86
N GLU A 38 -9.10 -2.17 15.61
CA GLU A 38 -8.86 -1.61 14.28
C GLU A 38 -8.33 -2.67 13.32
N LEU A 39 -7.44 -3.55 13.78
CA LEU A 39 -6.98 -4.71 13.00
C LEU A 39 -8.15 -5.60 12.59
N ALA A 40 -9.08 -5.90 13.50
CA ALA A 40 -10.29 -6.66 13.19
C ALA A 40 -11.17 -5.94 12.16
N GLY A 41 -11.31 -4.61 12.24
CA GLY A 41 -12.00 -3.80 11.25
C GLY A 41 -11.34 -3.88 9.86
N MET A 42 -10.01 -3.80 9.80
CA MET A 42 -9.24 -3.92 8.55
C MET A 42 -9.37 -5.32 7.94
N ARG A 43 -9.34 -6.36 8.78
CA ARG A 43 -9.58 -7.75 8.35
C ARG A 43 -10.98 -7.92 7.79
N ALA A 44 -12.01 -7.43 8.49
CA ALA A 44 -13.40 -7.51 8.04
C ALA A 44 -13.64 -6.73 6.73
N MET A 45 -12.97 -5.59 6.56
CA MET A 45 -13.00 -4.83 5.31
C MET A 45 -12.43 -5.67 4.15
N LEU A 46 -11.25 -6.26 4.35
CA LEU A 46 -10.62 -7.13 3.34
C LEU A 46 -11.52 -8.31 2.97
N THR A 47 -11.98 -9.08 3.95
CA THR A 47 -12.68 -10.36 3.70
C THR A 47 -14.10 -10.18 3.16
N ARG A 48 -14.69 -8.99 3.32
CA ARG A 48 -15.95 -8.60 2.68
C ARG A 48 -15.80 -8.10 1.25
N THR A 49 -14.58 -7.95 0.73
CA THR A 49 -14.38 -7.59 -0.68
C THR A 49 -14.98 -8.69 -1.57
N SER A 50 -15.61 -8.33 -2.69
CA SER A 50 -16.16 -9.36 -3.57
C SER A 50 -15.04 -10.17 -4.21
N ARG A 51 -15.20 -11.50 -4.27
CA ARG A 51 -14.22 -12.39 -4.92
C ARG A 51 -13.94 -11.95 -6.35
N GLN A 52 -14.98 -11.58 -7.11
CA GLN A 52 -14.84 -11.10 -8.48
C GLN A 52 -14.00 -9.81 -8.55
N GLY A 53 -14.27 -8.84 -7.67
CA GLY A 53 -13.51 -7.59 -7.61
C GLY A 53 -12.05 -7.81 -7.26
N TYR A 54 -11.77 -8.68 -6.28
CA TYR A 54 -10.40 -9.01 -5.88
C TYR A 54 -9.61 -9.68 -7.01
N LEU A 55 -10.20 -10.66 -7.69
CA LEU A 55 -9.57 -11.35 -8.82
C LEU A 55 -9.34 -10.41 -10.02
N ALA A 56 -10.31 -9.53 -10.30
CA ALA A 56 -10.16 -8.52 -11.35
C ALA A 56 -9.01 -7.55 -11.03
N ALA A 57 -8.89 -7.09 -9.78
CA ALA A 57 -7.79 -6.23 -9.34
C ALA A 57 -6.43 -6.95 -9.43
N CYS A 58 -6.34 -8.22 -9.01
CA CYS A 58 -5.12 -9.01 -9.18
C CYS A 58 -4.71 -9.12 -10.66
N GLY A 59 -5.67 -9.36 -11.55
CA GLY A 59 -5.43 -9.40 -13.00
C GLY A 59 -4.93 -8.07 -13.55
N ALA A 60 -5.51 -6.95 -13.11
CA ALA A 60 -5.07 -5.62 -13.50
C ALA A 60 -3.65 -5.31 -13.01
N LEU A 61 -3.37 -5.54 -11.72
CA LEU A 61 -2.06 -5.30 -11.11
C LEU A 61 -0.97 -6.19 -11.73
N LYS A 62 -1.29 -7.45 -12.08
CA LYS A 62 -0.34 -8.35 -12.75
C LYS A 62 0.16 -7.80 -14.09
N ARG A 63 -0.69 -7.06 -14.82
CA ARG A 63 -0.37 -6.53 -16.15
C ARG A 63 0.12 -5.09 -16.13
N ALA A 64 0.03 -4.41 -14.99
CA ALA A 64 0.37 -3.00 -14.87
C ALA A 64 1.88 -2.83 -14.69
N ASP A 65 2.59 -2.61 -15.81
CA ASP A 65 3.94 -2.04 -15.77
C ASP A 65 3.88 -0.57 -16.19
N LEU A 66 3.99 0.32 -15.21
CA LEU A 66 3.93 1.77 -15.42
C LEU A 66 5.30 2.44 -15.39
N ARG A 67 6.40 1.70 -15.19
CA ARG A 67 7.76 2.26 -15.16
C ARG A 67 8.11 3.08 -16.40
N PRO A 68 7.76 2.66 -17.65
CA PRO A 68 8.04 3.45 -18.85
C PRO A 68 7.32 4.80 -18.93
N TYR A 69 6.29 4.99 -18.11
CA TYR A 69 5.44 6.19 -18.10
C TYR A 69 5.71 7.11 -16.92
N ALA A 70 6.32 6.61 -15.84
CA ALA A 70 6.57 7.38 -14.61
C ALA A 70 7.31 8.71 -14.87
N GLY A 71 8.30 8.69 -15.78
CA GLY A 71 9.05 9.90 -16.18
C GLY A 71 8.23 10.96 -16.92
N ARG A 72 6.99 10.67 -17.32
CA ARG A 72 6.08 11.62 -17.98
C ARG A 72 5.24 12.42 -16.99
N ILE A 73 5.28 12.09 -15.70
CA ILE A 73 4.54 12.80 -14.67
C ILE A 73 5.17 14.19 -14.49
N GLN A 74 4.39 15.23 -14.81
CA GLN A 74 4.79 16.64 -14.64
C GLN A 74 4.19 17.27 -13.37
N ALA A 75 3.21 16.63 -12.75
CA ALA A 75 2.59 17.12 -11.53
C ALA A 75 3.55 16.97 -10.33
N PRO A 76 3.55 17.92 -9.37
CA PRO A 76 4.25 17.74 -8.10
C PRO A 76 3.85 16.42 -7.44
N THR A 77 4.83 15.56 -7.17
CA THR A 77 4.60 14.19 -6.71
C THR A 77 5.24 13.94 -5.34
N LEU A 78 4.50 13.29 -4.45
CA LEU A 78 4.96 12.80 -3.16
C LEU A 78 4.79 11.28 -3.12
N CYS A 79 5.88 10.56 -2.86
CA CYS A 79 5.91 9.12 -2.64
C CYS A 79 6.12 8.85 -1.15
N LEU A 80 5.12 8.27 -0.49
CA LEU A 80 5.14 7.91 0.94
C LEU A 80 5.20 6.39 1.10
N VAL A 81 5.97 5.91 2.08
CA VAL A 81 6.03 4.49 2.43
C VAL A 81 6.29 4.32 3.93
N GLY A 82 5.74 3.26 4.54
CA GLY A 82 6.14 2.86 5.89
C GLY A 82 7.45 2.07 5.87
N ASP A 83 8.32 2.27 6.87
CA ASP A 83 9.62 1.58 6.98
C ASP A 83 9.51 0.05 7.06
N GLN A 84 8.36 -0.46 7.50
CA GLN A 84 8.05 -1.88 7.67
C GLN A 84 7.04 -2.40 6.63
N ASP A 85 6.84 -1.70 5.51
CA ASP A 85 5.95 -2.15 4.43
C ASP A 85 6.43 -3.47 3.80
N GLY A 86 5.72 -4.56 4.05
CA GLY A 86 6.00 -5.88 3.47
C GLY A 86 5.35 -6.13 2.10
N SER A 87 4.53 -5.20 1.61
CA SER A 87 3.77 -5.31 0.35
C SER A 87 4.41 -4.51 -0.78
N THR A 88 4.77 -3.25 -0.51
CA THR A 88 5.55 -2.37 -1.39
C THR A 88 6.75 -1.81 -0.63
N PRO A 89 7.85 -2.59 -0.49
CA PRO A 89 8.95 -2.23 0.39
C PRO A 89 9.58 -0.87 0.09
N PRO A 90 10.20 -0.18 1.08
CA PRO A 90 10.75 1.16 0.90
C PRO A 90 11.70 1.31 -0.29
N ALA A 91 12.52 0.29 -0.57
CA ALA A 91 13.40 0.28 -1.73
C ALA A 91 12.63 0.41 -3.06
N LEU A 92 11.52 -0.33 -3.21
CA LEU A 92 10.68 -0.29 -4.42
C LEU A 92 9.99 1.07 -4.59
N VAL A 93 9.51 1.66 -3.51
CA VAL A 93 8.90 3.00 -3.56
C VAL A 93 9.95 4.07 -3.87
N LYS A 94 11.16 3.93 -3.32
CA LYS A 94 12.30 4.82 -3.63
C LYS A 94 12.71 4.73 -5.10
N GLU A 95 12.78 3.52 -5.66
CA GLU A 95 13.01 3.30 -7.09
C GLU A 95 11.92 3.97 -7.93
N THR A 96 10.66 3.84 -7.53
CA THR A 96 9.53 4.49 -8.21
C THR A 96 9.65 6.02 -8.16
N ALA A 97 9.99 6.58 -7.00
CA ALA A 97 10.21 8.02 -6.84
C ALA A 97 11.35 8.51 -7.75
N ALA A 98 12.44 7.76 -7.88
CA ALA A 98 13.57 8.11 -8.73
C ALA A 98 13.22 8.16 -10.23
N LEU A 99 12.15 7.49 -10.66
CA LEU A 99 11.65 7.57 -12.04
C LEU A 99 10.82 8.84 -12.31
N ILE A 100 10.39 9.56 -11.27
CA ILE A 100 9.48 10.70 -11.37
C ILE A 100 10.28 12.00 -11.16
N PRO A 101 10.40 12.86 -12.17
CA PRO A 101 11.14 14.11 -12.06
C PRO A 101 10.61 15.00 -10.93
N GLY A 102 11.51 15.43 -10.04
CA GLY A 102 11.17 16.34 -8.95
C GLY A 102 10.27 15.73 -7.86
N SER A 103 10.10 14.41 -7.82
CA SER A 103 9.33 13.77 -6.76
C SER A 103 10.00 13.94 -5.38
N ARG A 104 9.17 14.00 -4.34
CA ARG A 104 9.59 13.91 -2.95
C ARG A 104 9.37 12.49 -2.45
N PHE A 105 10.34 11.92 -1.74
CA PHE A 105 10.23 10.59 -1.14
C PHE A 105 10.35 10.70 0.38
N GLU A 106 9.38 10.13 1.10
CA GLU A 106 9.36 10.13 2.56
C GLU A 106 9.12 8.71 3.10
N ILE A 107 9.86 8.38 4.16
CA ILE A 107 9.65 7.15 4.93
C ILE A 107 8.97 7.52 6.24
N ILE A 108 7.92 6.78 6.59
CA ILE A 108 7.21 6.92 7.86
C ILE A 108 7.70 5.81 8.79
N GLU A 109 8.46 6.20 9.82
CA GLU A 109 9.02 5.28 10.80
C GLU A 109 7.93 4.60 11.63
N GLY A 110 8.12 3.31 11.90
CA GLY A 110 7.20 2.51 12.69
C GLY A 110 5.84 2.32 12.03
N ALA A 111 5.79 2.20 10.70
CA ALA A 111 4.57 1.98 9.93
C ALA A 111 4.76 0.91 8.85
N GLY A 112 3.71 0.13 8.59
CA GLY A 112 3.66 -0.88 7.55
C GLY A 112 3.14 -0.31 6.22
N HIS A 113 2.40 -1.14 5.50
CA HIS A 113 1.83 -0.82 4.19
C HIS A 113 0.74 0.26 4.21
N LEU A 114 0.08 0.43 5.35
CA LEU A 114 -1.01 1.40 5.52
C LEU A 114 -0.64 2.47 6.55
N PRO A 115 0.37 3.32 6.25
CA PRO A 115 0.83 4.34 7.18
C PRO A 115 -0.28 5.37 7.49
N ASN A 116 -1.27 5.52 6.62
CA ASN A 116 -2.44 6.38 6.86
C ASN A 116 -3.38 5.84 7.95
N VAL A 117 -3.26 4.57 8.31
CA VAL A 117 -3.99 3.95 9.44
C VAL A 117 -3.10 3.93 10.70
N GLU A 118 -1.82 3.60 10.53
CA GLU A 118 -0.89 3.47 11.67
C GLU A 118 -0.43 4.83 12.22
N LYS A 119 -0.21 5.82 11.34
CA LYS A 119 0.32 7.15 11.64
C LYS A 119 -0.48 8.25 10.90
N PRO A 120 -1.80 8.35 11.10
CA PRO A 120 -2.68 9.22 10.31
C PRO A 120 -2.26 10.69 10.36
N GLU A 121 -1.79 11.19 11.50
CA GLU A 121 -1.38 12.59 11.69
C GLU A 121 -0.14 12.94 10.86
N ILE A 122 0.82 12.01 10.80
CA ILE A 122 2.06 12.18 10.01
C ILE A 122 1.71 12.20 8.51
N VAL A 123 0.90 11.23 8.05
CA VAL A 123 0.46 11.19 6.65
C VAL A 123 -0.32 12.45 6.29
N ALA A 124 -1.29 12.86 7.11
CA ALA A 124 -2.11 14.04 6.86
C ALA A 124 -1.25 15.31 6.75
N LYS A 125 -0.27 15.49 7.65
CA LYS A 125 0.67 16.60 7.60
C LYS A 125 1.47 16.60 6.28
N LEU A 126 2.08 15.48 5.91
CA LEU A 126 2.92 15.40 4.70
C LEU A 126 2.11 15.66 3.42
N VAL A 127 0.86 15.17 3.36
CA VAL A 127 -0.06 15.40 2.25
C VAL A 127 -0.48 16.87 2.19
N ALA A 128 -0.83 17.49 3.33
CA ALA A 128 -1.20 18.90 3.39
C ALA A 128 -0.03 19.82 2.98
N GLU A 129 1.18 19.54 3.46
CA GLU A 129 2.40 20.27 3.07
C GLU A 129 2.69 20.14 1.56
N HIS A 130 2.48 18.95 0.98
CA HIS A 130 2.66 18.74 -0.45
C HIS A 130 1.63 19.50 -1.29
N ALA A 131 0.36 19.43 -0.88
CA ALA A 131 -0.72 20.15 -1.55
C ALA A 131 -0.52 21.68 -1.50
N GLY A 132 -0.07 22.21 -0.35
CA GLY A 132 0.24 23.63 -0.20
C GLY A 132 1.40 24.11 -1.07
N ARG A 133 2.46 23.30 -1.22
CA ARG A 133 3.60 23.60 -2.09
C ARG A 133 3.25 23.55 -3.57
N ALA A 134 2.33 22.67 -3.97
CA ALA A 134 1.90 22.56 -5.37
C ALA A 134 1.04 23.74 -5.84
N ALA A 135 0.46 24.51 -4.91
CA ALA A 135 -0.36 25.69 -5.20
C ALA A 135 0.45 27.01 -5.26
N SER A 136 1.77 26.95 -5.03
CA SER A 136 2.70 28.09 -5.03
C SER A 136 3.55 28.11 -6.29
#